data_AF-A0A3A8JTG7-F1
#
_entry.id   AF-A0A3A8JTG7-F1
#
_cell.length_a   1.000
_cell.length_b   1.000
_cell.length_c   1.000
_cell.angle_alpha   90.00
_cell.angle_beta   90.00
_cell.angle_gamma   90.00
#
_symmetry.space_group_name_H-M   'P 1'
#
loop_
_entity.id
_entity.type
_entity.pdbx_description
1 polymer ?
#
loop_
_entity_poly.entity_id
_entity_poly.type
_entity_poly.pdbx_seq_one_letter_code
_entity_poly.pdbx_strand_id
1 'polypeptide(L)'
;MGQGGKGSGGDVAASFAGGLSRYRRYDVAALTEAANTGRFHAALAESPPVDLWRMPAPRVAMLYAFTGESASTKLLIAQVEERLAEAGRQAFVVRSDALGQTIEDGLGGGDFRAFSEAVKAQHALLLELGPLETEGMRRVLAISASYGCAGKLSGAGGGDGCILFAPDAQAREELRQGLESRGFLTLLLDVEPGVRGEAQADARLRGWVDALV
;
A
#
# COMPACT_ATOMS: atom_id res chain seq x y z
N MET A 1 -3.87 -10.19 -18.72
CA MET A 1 -3.70 -9.37 -17.50
C MET A 1 -2.23 -9.28 -17.12
N GLY A 2 -1.78 -8.17 -16.54
CA GLY A 2 -0.42 -8.06 -15.98
C GLY A 2 -0.15 -9.14 -14.92
N GLN A 3 1.07 -9.68 -14.92
CA GLN A 3 1.56 -10.70 -13.97
C GLN A 3 0.71 -11.99 -13.82
N GLY A 4 -0.12 -12.35 -14.81
CA GLY A 4 -0.95 -13.56 -14.73
C GLY A 4 -2.00 -13.55 -13.62
N GLY A 5 -2.48 -12.37 -13.21
CA GLY A 5 -3.56 -12.22 -12.22
C GLY A 5 -3.12 -12.26 -10.75
N LYS A 6 -1.82 -12.46 -10.48
CA LYS A 6 -1.28 -12.58 -9.11
C LYS A 6 -1.12 -11.23 -8.39
N GLY A 7 -0.86 -10.15 -9.12
CA GLY A 7 -0.77 -8.80 -8.55
C GLY A 7 -2.13 -8.28 -8.08
N SER A 8 -2.16 -7.48 -7.00
CA SER A 8 -3.40 -6.95 -6.43
C SER A 8 -4.10 -5.91 -7.31
N GLY A 9 -3.36 -5.26 -8.21
CA GLY A 9 -3.82 -4.08 -8.98
C GLY A 9 -3.79 -2.78 -8.18
N GLY A 10 -3.34 -2.80 -6.92
CA GLY A 10 -3.32 -1.61 -6.07
C GLY A 10 -2.30 -0.54 -6.52
N ASP A 11 -1.19 -0.96 -7.12
CA ASP A 11 -0.19 -0.10 -7.74
C ASP A 11 -0.77 0.67 -8.95
N VAL A 12 -1.54 -0.03 -9.79
CA VAL A 12 -2.26 0.57 -10.92
C VAL A 12 -3.35 1.52 -10.40
N ALA A 13 -4.12 1.10 -9.39
CA ALA A 13 -5.16 1.91 -8.79
C ALA A 13 -4.59 3.21 -8.19
N ALA A 14 -3.49 3.13 -7.45
CA ALA A 14 -2.81 4.29 -6.89
C ALA A 14 -2.27 5.23 -7.98
N SER A 15 -1.67 4.68 -9.04
CA SER A 15 -1.17 5.48 -10.17
C SER A 15 -2.29 6.20 -10.93
N PHE A 16 -3.44 5.52 -11.11
CA PHE A 16 -4.61 6.06 -11.78
C PHE A 16 -5.32 7.14 -10.96
N ALA A 17 -5.67 6.82 -9.71
CA ALA A 17 -6.39 7.74 -8.84
C ALA A 17 -5.52 8.94 -8.46
N GLY A 18 -4.24 8.69 -8.20
CA GLY A 18 -3.35 9.64 -7.55
C GLY A 18 -3.78 9.99 -6.13
N GLY A 19 -2.99 10.81 -5.47
CA GLY A 19 -3.23 11.16 -4.08
C GLY A 19 -3.08 9.98 -3.11
N LEU A 20 -3.65 10.14 -1.91
CA LEU A 20 -3.89 9.02 -1.00
C LEU A 20 -5.17 8.31 -1.44
N SER A 21 -5.16 6.98 -1.54
CA SER A 21 -6.30 6.22 -2.02
C SER A 21 -6.58 5.00 -1.14
N ARG A 22 -7.86 4.75 -0.87
CA ARG A 22 -8.36 3.46 -0.37
C ARG A 22 -8.71 2.59 -1.56
N TYR A 23 -8.11 1.41 -1.65
CA TYR A 23 -8.37 0.44 -2.70
C TYR A 23 -8.76 -0.90 -2.08
N ARG A 24 -9.85 -1.49 -2.56
CA ARG A 24 -10.22 -2.87 -2.27
C ARG A 24 -10.24 -3.66 -3.57
N ARG A 25 -9.45 -4.72 -3.60
CA ARG A 25 -9.45 -5.67 -4.72
C ARG A 25 -10.81 -6.37 -4.79
N TYR A 26 -11.37 -6.45 -5.99
CA TYR A 26 -12.58 -7.20 -6.29
C TYR A 26 -12.22 -8.55 -6.92
N ASP A 27 -13.20 -9.46 -7.02
CA ASP A 27 -13.00 -10.75 -7.66
C ASP A 27 -12.74 -10.59 -9.15
N VAL A 28 -11.56 -11.04 -9.60
CA VAL A 28 -11.12 -10.97 -11.00
C VAL A 28 -11.16 -12.32 -11.70
N ALA A 29 -11.68 -13.38 -11.07
CA ALA A 29 -11.71 -14.73 -11.64
C ALA A 29 -12.48 -14.74 -12.97
N ALA A 30 -13.69 -14.18 -12.99
CA ALA A 30 -14.52 -14.08 -14.20
C ALA A 30 -13.83 -13.28 -15.32
N LEU A 31 -13.14 -12.18 -14.97
CA LEU A 31 -12.38 -11.38 -15.94
C LEU A 31 -11.17 -12.13 -16.50
N THR A 32 -10.52 -12.95 -15.68
CA THR A 32 -9.36 -13.74 -16.07
C THR A 32 -9.78 -14.87 -17.02
N GLU A 33 -10.89 -15.54 -16.73
CA GLU A 33 -11.48 -16.56 -17.61
C GLU A 33 -11.95 -15.94 -18.95
N ALA A 34 -12.65 -14.81 -18.89
CA ALA A 34 -13.14 -14.11 -20.08
C ALA A 34 -12.00 -13.61 -21.00
N ALA A 35 -10.85 -13.26 -20.43
CA ALA A 35 -9.67 -12.87 -21.20
C ALA A 35 -9.13 -14.01 -22.09
N ASN A 36 -9.26 -15.26 -21.65
CA ASN A 36 -8.79 -16.43 -22.39
C ASN A 36 -9.80 -16.89 -23.47
N THR A 37 -11.03 -16.38 -23.45
CA THR A 37 -12.13 -16.79 -24.34
C THR A 37 -12.59 -15.70 -25.29
N GLY A 38 -11.87 -14.56 -25.35
CA GLY A 38 -12.22 -13.41 -26.20
C GLY A 38 -13.45 -12.63 -25.74
N ARG A 39 -13.96 -12.90 -24.53
CA ARG A 39 -15.18 -12.27 -23.97
C ARG A 39 -14.89 -11.17 -22.97
N PHE A 40 -13.65 -10.69 -22.92
CA PHE A 40 -13.18 -9.73 -21.90
C PHE A 40 -14.04 -8.46 -21.82
N HIS A 41 -14.41 -7.85 -22.95
CA HIS A 41 -15.21 -6.63 -22.95
C HIS A 41 -16.59 -6.82 -22.32
N ALA A 42 -17.27 -7.93 -22.62
CA ALA A 42 -18.58 -8.24 -22.04
C ALA A 42 -18.45 -8.49 -20.53
N ALA A 43 -17.47 -9.29 -20.12
CA ALA A 43 -17.22 -9.55 -18.70
C ALA A 43 -16.82 -8.29 -17.92
N LEU A 44 -16.08 -7.37 -18.54
CA LEU A 44 -15.74 -6.08 -17.94
C LEU A 44 -16.98 -5.20 -17.77
N ALA A 45 -17.89 -5.17 -18.74
CA ALA A 45 -19.14 -4.42 -18.64
C ALA A 45 -20.08 -4.97 -17.54
N GLU A 46 -20.02 -6.27 -17.28
CA GLU A 46 -20.80 -6.95 -16.23
C GLU A 46 -20.10 -6.94 -14.86
N SER A 47 -18.82 -6.56 -14.81
CA SER A 47 -18.05 -6.58 -13.57
C SER A 47 -18.51 -5.47 -12.59
N PRO A 48 -18.45 -5.73 -11.27
CA PRO A 48 -18.74 -4.69 -10.30
C PRO A 48 -17.73 -3.54 -10.43
N PRO A 49 -18.13 -2.31 -10.08
CA PRO A 49 -17.19 -1.18 -10.09
C PRO A 49 -16.04 -1.43 -9.13
N VAL A 50 -14.86 -0.92 -9.49
CA VAL A 50 -13.67 -0.98 -8.63
C VAL A 50 -13.93 -0.13 -7.39
N ASP A 51 -13.73 -0.72 -6.21
CA ASP A 51 -13.79 -0.04 -4.92
C ASP A 51 -12.49 0.76 -4.72
N LEU A 52 -12.48 1.99 -5.26
CA LEU A 52 -11.35 2.92 -5.24
C LEU A 52 -11.82 4.32 -4.85
N TRP A 53 -11.33 4.81 -3.72
CA TRP A 53 -11.68 6.12 -3.18
C TRP A 53 -10.43 6.97 -2.99
N ARG A 54 -10.45 8.19 -3.53
CA ARG A 54 -9.45 9.20 -3.18
C ARG A 54 -9.76 9.74 -1.80
N MET A 55 -8.77 9.70 -0.92
CA MET A 55 -8.85 10.18 0.45
C MET A 55 -8.36 11.62 0.54
N PRO A 56 -8.76 12.37 1.58
CA PRO A 56 -8.15 13.65 1.90
C PRO A 56 -6.64 13.53 2.07
N ALA A 57 -5.94 14.65 1.89
CA ALA A 57 -4.50 14.69 2.14
C ALA A 57 -4.21 14.32 3.61
N PRO A 58 -3.23 13.45 3.88
CA PRO A 58 -2.87 13.06 5.22
C PRO A 58 -2.36 14.27 6.00
N ARG A 59 -2.71 14.33 7.28
CA ARG A 59 -2.28 15.36 8.23
C ARG A 59 -1.16 14.89 9.15
N VAL A 60 -0.59 13.72 8.86
CA VAL A 60 0.61 13.17 9.50
C VAL A 60 1.81 13.38 8.59
N ALA A 61 2.98 13.70 9.18
CA ALA A 61 4.20 13.90 8.40
C ALA A 61 4.80 12.53 8.05
N MET A 62 5.12 12.30 6.77
CA MET A 62 5.56 10.99 6.29
C MET A 62 6.94 11.05 5.64
N LEU A 63 7.70 9.97 5.79
CA LEU A 63 8.93 9.71 5.05
C LEU A 63 9.05 8.22 4.72
N TYR A 64 9.84 7.90 3.71
CA TYR A 64 10.26 6.55 3.38
C TYR A 64 11.74 6.38 3.73
N ALA A 65 12.11 5.21 4.26
CA ALA A 65 13.48 4.84 4.51
C ALA A 65 13.82 3.54 3.77
N PHE A 66 14.73 3.63 2.81
CA PHE A 66 15.24 2.49 2.04
C PHE A 66 16.40 1.84 2.81
N THR A 67 16.32 0.52 3.00
CA THR A 67 17.27 -0.25 3.81
C THR A 67 18.51 -0.68 3.05
N GLY A 68 18.60 -0.41 1.74
CA GLY A 68 19.77 -0.72 0.90
C GLY A 68 19.72 -2.07 0.18
N GLU A 69 18.73 -2.91 0.48
CA GLU A 69 18.54 -4.24 -0.12
C GLU A 69 17.22 -4.26 -0.86
N SER A 70 17.15 -4.75 -2.10
CA SER A 70 15.88 -4.84 -2.84
C SER A 70 15.14 -6.13 -2.51
N ALA A 71 13.80 -6.06 -2.39
CA ALA A 71 12.98 -7.21 -2.09
C ALA A 71 12.90 -8.20 -3.26
N SER A 72 13.11 -9.51 -3.02
CA SER A 72 12.78 -10.56 -3.99
C SER A 72 11.32 -11.02 -3.83
N THR A 73 10.38 -10.19 -4.27
CA THR A 73 8.91 -10.34 -4.10
C THR A 73 8.35 -11.73 -4.43
N LYS A 74 8.98 -12.47 -5.37
CA LYS A 74 8.47 -13.77 -5.85
C LYS A 74 8.62 -14.91 -4.84
N LEU A 75 9.64 -14.88 -3.97
CA LEU A 75 9.87 -15.97 -3.01
C LEU A 75 8.93 -15.89 -1.79
N LEU A 76 8.52 -14.67 -1.42
CA LEU A 76 7.70 -14.45 -0.22
C LEU A 76 6.21 -14.76 -0.44
N ILE A 77 5.64 -14.44 -1.61
CA ILE A 77 4.20 -14.67 -1.87
C ILE A 77 3.85 -16.16 -1.81
N ALA A 78 4.70 -17.03 -2.38
CA ALA A 78 4.48 -18.48 -2.36
C ALA A 78 4.52 -19.06 -0.94
N GLN A 79 5.40 -18.55 -0.07
CA GLN A 79 5.52 -19.01 1.31
C GLN A 79 4.34 -18.59 2.19
N VAL A 80 3.69 -17.46 1.88
CA VAL A 80 2.47 -17.01 2.58
C VAL A 80 1.27 -17.85 2.18
N GLU A 81 1.12 -18.15 0.87
CA GLU A 81 0.00 -18.96 0.36
C GLU A 81 0.03 -20.41 0.88
N GLU A 82 1.22 -20.99 1.08
CA GLU A 82 1.35 -22.36 1.62
C GLU A 82 1.09 -22.47 3.12
N ARG A 83 1.20 -21.37 3.88
CA ARG A 83 1.30 -21.41 5.35
C ARG A 83 -0.01 -21.15 6.10
N LEU A 84 -1.01 -20.56 5.45
CA LEU A 84 -2.29 -20.24 6.09
C LEU A 84 -3.41 -21.15 5.59
N ALA A 85 -3.92 -21.99 6.48
CA ALA A 85 -5.23 -22.61 6.28
C ALA A 85 -6.31 -21.52 6.13
N GLU A 86 -7.38 -21.82 5.38
CA GLU A 86 -8.42 -20.83 5.01
C GLU A 86 -8.99 -20.07 6.22
N ALA A 87 -9.23 -20.75 7.36
CA ALA A 87 -9.69 -20.09 8.58
C ALA A 87 -8.67 -19.10 9.17
N GLY A 88 -7.38 -19.43 9.11
CA GLY A 88 -6.29 -18.53 9.54
C GLY A 88 -6.16 -17.32 8.63
N ARG A 89 -6.33 -17.52 7.32
CA ARG A 89 -6.35 -16.44 6.33
C ARG A 89 -7.51 -15.47 6.58
N GLN A 90 -8.72 -15.98 6.83
CA GLN A 90 -9.87 -15.13 7.14
C GLN A 90 -9.67 -14.31 8.42
N ALA A 91 -9.16 -14.94 9.48
CA ALA A 91 -8.85 -14.25 10.73
C ALA A 91 -7.79 -13.15 10.55
N PHE A 92 -6.75 -13.42 9.74
CA PHE A 92 -5.74 -12.42 9.39
C PHE A 92 -6.36 -11.22 8.65
N VAL A 93 -7.20 -11.48 7.64
CA VAL A 93 -7.85 -10.42 6.85
C VAL A 93 -8.71 -9.53 7.75
N VAL A 94 -9.54 -10.10 8.62
CA VAL A 94 -10.39 -9.33 9.54
C VAL A 94 -9.56 -8.41 10.45
N ARG A 95 -8.45 -8.92 11.01
CA ARG A 95 -7.55 -8.13 11.86
C ARG A 95 -6.82 -7.04 11.06
N SER A 96 -6.37 -7.38 9.85
CA SER A 96 -5.68 -6.46 8.94
C SER A 96 -6.59 -5.31 8.49
N ASP A 97 -7.86 -5.60 8.23
CA ASP A 97 -8.86 -4.60 7.84
C ASP A 97 -9.19 -3.66 9.00
N ALA A 98 -9.35 -4.18 10.22
CA ALA A 98 -9.62 -3.36 11.40
C ALA A 98 -8.47 -2.38 11.71
N LEU A 99 -7.23 -2.86 11.63
CA LEU A 99 -6.04 -2.01 11.79
C LEU A 99 -5.91 -1.02 10.62
N GLY A 100 -6.18 -1.46 9.40
CA GLY A 100 -6.16 -0.60 8.20
C GLY A 100 -7.14 0.57 8.30
N GLN A 101 -8.36 0.32 8.78
CA GLN A 101 -9.36 1.37 9.03
C GLN A 101 -8.87 2.35 10.11
N THR A 102 -8.26 1.86 11.18
CA THR A 102 -7.72 2.71 12.26
C THR A 102 -6.57 3.60 11.77
N ILE A 103 -5.68 3.03 10.94
CA ILE A 103 -4.58 3.77 10.30
C ILE A 103 -5.16 4.83 9.38
N GLU A 104 -6.13 4.48 8.54
CA GLU A 104 -6.76 5.41 7.62
C GLU A 104 -7.42 6.60 8.33
N ASP A 105 -8.19 6.33 9.39
CA ASP A 105 -8.81 7.40 10.19
C ASP A 105 -7.74 8.31 10.81
N GLY A 106 -6.65 7.72 11.32
CA GLY A 106 -5.53 8.46 11.89
C GLY A 106 -4.68 9.24 10.87
N LEU A 107 -4.70 8.88 9.58
CA LEU A 107 -4.07 9.69 8.52
C LEU A 107 -4.74 11.07 8.41
N GLY A 108 -6.01 11.21 8.77
CA GLY A 108 -6.71 12.50 8.90
C GLY A 108 -6.20 13.38 10.05
N GLY A 109 -5.25 12.89 10.85
CA GLY A 109 -4.75 13.53 12.07
C GLY A 109 -5.60 13.18 13.29
N GLY A 110 -5.20 13.69 14.45
CA GLY A 110 -5.87 13.39 15.73
C GLY A 110 -4.90 12.76 16.72
N ASP A 111 -5.31 11.67 17.38
CA ASP A 111 -4.48 10.98 18.36
C ASP A 111 -3.33 10.20 17.67
N PHE A 112 -2.18 10.85 17.54
CA PHE A 112 -0.99 10.25 16.95
C PHE A 112 -0.51 9.02 17.73
N ARG A 113 -0.78 8.92 19.04
CA ARG A 113 -0.43 7.74 19.83
C ARG A 113 -1.26 6.55 19.39
N ALA A 114 -2.58 6.69 19.29
CA ALA A 114 -3.46 5.64 18.81
C ALA A 114 -3.09 5.20 17.38
N PHE A 115 -2.81 6.17 16.50
CA PHE A 115 -2.32 5.90 15.15
C PHE A 115 -0.99 5.13 15.14
N SER A 116 -0.02 5.56 15.95
CA SER A 116 1.29 4.90 16.10
C SER A 116 1.15 3.45 16.56
N GLU A 117 0.29 3.17 17.53
CA GLU A 117 0.02 1.81 18.00
C GLU A 117 -0.65 0.95 16.92
N ALA A 118 -1.59 1.51 16.14
CA ALA A 118 -2.20 0.81 15.02
C ALA A 118 -1.18 0.45 13.92
N VAL A 119 -0.28 1.38 13.57
CA VAL A 119 0.81 1.14 12.61
C VAL A 119 1.74 0.01 13.09
N LYS A 120 2.15 0.04 14.36
CA LYS A 120 2.99 -1.02 14.96
C LYS A 120 2.28 -2.36 15.01
N ALA A 121 1.00 -2.38 15.38
CA ALA A 121 0.18 -3.59 15.41
C ALA A 121 0.00 -4.18 13.99
N GLN A 122 -0.18 -3.33 12.97
CA GLN A 122 -0.24 -3.77 11.58
C GLN A 122 1.10 -4.36 11.13
N HIS A 123 2.22 -3.74 11.51
CA HIS A 123 3.54 -4.30 11.23
C HIS A 123 3.70 -5.68 11.87
N ALA A 124 3.41 -5.82 13.16
CA ALA A 124 3.48 -7.10 13.88
C ALA A 124 2.57 -8.17 13.26
N LEU A 125 1.34 -7.80 12.88
CA LEU A 125 0.41 -8.68 12.19
C LEU A 125 1.01 -9.20 10.87
N LEU A 126 1.65 -8.34 10.06
CA LEU A 126 2.29 -8.75 8.80
C LEU A 126 3.38 -9.80 9.03
N LEU A 127 4.10 -9.75 10.15
CA LEU A 127 5.16 -10.73 10.47
C LEU A 127 4.60 -12.13 10.80
N GLU A 128 3.29 -12.26 11.08
CA GLU A 128 2.64 -13.56 11.22
C GLU A 128 2.60 -14.33 9.89
N LEU A 129 2.68 -13.64 8.75
CA LEU A 129 2.69 -14.25 7.42
C LEU A 129 4.03 -14.93 7.09
N GLY A 130 5.13 -14.51 7.71
CA GLY A 130 6.46 -15.04 7.43
C GLY A 130 7.60 -14.09 7.79
N PRO A 131 8.85 -14.46 7.45
CA PRO A 131 10.05 -13.67 7.75
C PRO A 131 10.17 -12.47 6.80
N LEU A 132 9.21 -11.55 6.85
CA LEU A 132 9.15 -10.36 5.99
C LEU A 132 10.07 -9.24 6.47
N GLU A 133 10.47 -9.24 7.74
CA GLU A 133 11.34 -8.21 8.32
C GLU A 133 12.81 -8.56 8.15
N THR A 134 13.58 -7.65 7.52
CA THR A 134 15.05 -7.74 7.47
C THR A 134 15.69 -7.02 8.66
N GLU A 135 16.97 -7.30 8.92
CA GLU A 135 17.73 -6.56 9.94
C GLU A 135 17.80 -5.05 9.63
N GLY A 136 17.81 -4.67 8.35
CA GLY A 136 17.72 -3.26 7.94
C GLY A 136 16.40 -2.63 8.39
N MET A 137 15.27 -3.29 8.15
CA MET A 137 13.94 -2.81 8.57
C MET A 137 13.85 -2.68 10.09
N ARG A 138 14.30 -3.69 10.83
CA ARG A 138 14.29 -3.68 12.29
C ARG A 138 15.03 -2.47 12.86
N ARG A 139 16.21 -2.17 12.30
CA ARG A 139 17.01 -0.99 12.69
C ARG A 139 16.29 0.31 12.38
N VAL A 140 15.72 0.46 11.17
CA VAL A 140 14.94 1.64 10.78
C VAL A 140 13.75 1.86 11.72
N LEU A 141 13.00 0.81 12.04
CA LEU A 141 11.82 0.89 12.90
C LEU A 141 12.20 1.18 14.36
N ALA A 142 13.29 0.60 14.86
CA ALA A 142 13.80 0.91 16.21
C ALA A 142 14.26 2.37 16.33
N ILE A 143 14.95 2.90 15.30
CA ILE A 143 15.32 4.32 15.25
C ILE A 143 14.06 5.18 15.19
N SER A 144 13.09 4.85 14.33
CA SER A 144 11.82 5.58 14.25
C SER A 144 11.13 5.69 15.61
N ALA A 145 11.03 4.57 16.34
CA ALA A 145 10.44 4.55 17.67
C ALA A 145 11.20 5.44 18.69
N SER A 146 12.53 5.55 18.60
CA SER A 146 13.31 6.41 19.52
C SER A 146 13.07 7.91 19.31
N TYR A 147 12.58 8.31 18.13
CA TYR A 147 12.16 9.69 17.83
C TYR A 147 10.65 9.91 18.07
N GLY A 148 9.98 9.00 18.77
CA GLY A 148 8.54 9.08 18.99
C GLY A 148 7.69 8.89 17.72
N CYS A 149 8.30 8.39 16.65
CA CYS A 149 7.65 8.13 15.37
C CYS A 149 7.17 6.68 15.27
N ALA A 150 6.36 6.39 14.25
CA ALA A 150 5.85 5.07 13.95
C ALA A 150 6.30 4.63 12.56
N GLY A 151 6.33 3.32 12.31
CA GLY A 151 6.66 2.81 10.99
C GLY A 151 6.24 1.37 10.80
N LYS A 152 6.18 0.97 9.54
CA LYS A 152 5.95 -0.41 9.13
C LYS A 152 6.69 -0.70 7.82
N LEU A 153 6.92 -1.99 7.55
CA LEU A 153 7.36 -2.43 6.23
C LEU A 153 6.40 -1.93 5.13
N SER A 154 6.96 -1.57 3.98
CA SER A 154 6.21 -1.14 2.79
C SER A 154 6.31 -2.21 1.70
N GLY A 155 5.20 -2.50 1.02
CA GLY A 155 5.15 -3.52 -0.03
C GLY A 155 5.22 -4.95 0.51
N ALA A 156 5.91 -5.83 -0.23
CA ALA A 156 5.91 -7.27 0.02
C ALA A 156 6.79 -7.71 1.21
N GLY A 157 7.69 -6.85 1.70
CA GLY A 157 8.70 -7.21 2.69
C GLY A 157 9.92 -7.93 2.10
N GLY A 158 10.87 -8.32 2.96
CA GLY A 158 12.12 -8.99 2.59
C GLY A 158 13.16 -8.11 1.91
N GLY A 159 12.94 -6.81 1.89
CA GLY A 159 13.79 -5.80 1.28
C GLY A 159 13.03 -4.50 1.04
N ASP A 160 13.61 -3.63 0.24
CA ASP A 160 13.25 -2.24 0.01
C ASP A 160 13.34 -1.37 1.26
N GLY A 161 12.28 -1.24 2.05
CA GLY A 161 12.25 -0.25 3.10
C GLY A 161 10.97 -0.16 3.91
N CYS A 162 10.91 0.90 4.71
CA CYS A 162 9.81 1.19 5.62
C CYS A 162 9.16 2.53 5.28
N ILE A 163 7.84 2.56 5.37
CA ILE A 163 7.10 3.82 5.46
C ILE A 163 7.03 4.23 6.93
N LEU A 164 7.36 5.49 7.19
CA LEU A 164 7.49 6.06 8.52
C LEU A 164 6.58 7.28 8.65
N PHE A 165 6.05 7.47 9.85
CA PHE A 165 5.10 8.52 10.20
C PHE A 165 5.58 9.25 11.45
N ALA A 166 5.51 10.57 11.42
CA ALA A 166 5.89 11.45 12.50
C ALA A 166 4.68 12.32 12.92
N PRO A 167 4.63 12.74 14.20
CA PRO A 167 3.53 13.58 14.70
C PRO A 167 3.48 14.94 14.01
N ASP A 168 4.62 15.45 13.58
CA ASP A 168 4.75 16.72 12.88
C ASP A 168 6.00 16.75 11.98
N ALA A 169 6.16 17.86 11.25
CA ALA A 169 7.26 18.05 10.31
C ALA A 169 8.63 18.17 11.00
N GLN A 170 8.70 18.65 12.24
CA GLN A 170 9.95 18.78 12.98
C GLN A 170 10.45 17.38 13.39
N ALA A 171 9.59 16.57 14.01
CA ALA A 171 9.91 15.19 14.35
C ALA A 171 10.28 14.36 13.12
N ARG A 172 9.60 14.59 11.98
CA ARG A 172 9.96 13.97 10.69
C ARG A 172 11.40 14.30 10.29
N GLU A 173 11.79 15.55 10.41
CA GLU A 173 13.11 16.04 10.01
C GLU A 173 14.21 15.54 10.95
N GLU A 174 13.97 15.53 12.26
CA GLU A 174 14.89 14.95 13.24
C GLU A 174 15.11 13.44 12.98
N LEU A 175 14.03 12.70 12.69
CA LEU A 175 14.11 11.29 12.31
C LEU A 175 14.89 11.11 11.00
N ARG A 176 14.63 11.94 9.98
CA ARG A 176 15.32 11.92 8.70
C ARG A 176 16.83 12.05 8.89
N GLN A 177 17.27 13.07 9.61
CA GLN A 177 18.68 13.30 9.92
C GLN A 177 19.28 12.14 10.73
N GLY A 178 18.54 11.60 11.69
CA GLY A 178 18.96 10.45 12.49
C GLY A 178 19.15 9.17 11.66
N LEU A 179 18.33 8.93 10.65
CA LEU A 179 18.45 7.80 9.73
C LEU A 179 19.63 7.99 8.77
N GLU A 180 19.76 9.17 8.17
CA GLU A 180 20.83 9.49 7.21
C GLU A 180 22.22 9.44 7.87
N SER A 181 22.35 9.93 9.10
CA SER A 181 23.61 9.84 9.86
C SER A 181 24.05 8.40 10.14
N ARG A 182 23.15 7.43 9.96
CA ARG A 182 23.38 5.99 10.14
C ARG A 182 23.45 5.23 8.81
N GLY A 183 23.46 5.95 7.69
CA GLY A 183 23.65 5.40 6.34
C GLY A 183 22.37 4.91 5.66
N PHE A 184 21.19 5.20 6.20
CA PHE A 184 19.93 4.91 5.51
C PHE A 184 19.59 6.00 4.50
N LEU A 185 19.07 5.59 3.35
CA LEU A 185 18.58 6.52 2.34
C LEU A 185 17.12 6.88 2.67
N THR A 186 16.81 8.16 2.72
CA THR A 186 15.46 8.63 3.04
C THR A 186 14.84 9.43 1.90
N LEU A 187 13.51 9.40 1.83
CA LEU A 187 12.72 10.21 0.91
C LEU A 187 11.57 10.82 1.70
N LEU A 188 11.49 12.16 1.72
CA LEU A 188 10.31 12.84 2.25
C LEU A 188 9.10 12.52 1.37
N LEU A 189 7.99 12.16 2.00
CA LEU A 189 6.76 11.81 1.29
C LEU A 189 5.76 12.94 1.43
N ASP A 190 5.41 13.52 0.28
CA ASP A 190 4.24 14.37 0.11
C ASP A 190 3.30 13.71 -0.90
N VAL A 191 2.00 13.96 -0.76
CA VAL A 191 0.99 13.28 -1.56
C VAL A 191 0.86 13.97 -2.92
N GLU A 192 1.36 13.30 -3.96
CA GLU A 192 1.27 13.78 -5.33
C GLU A 192 -0.12 13.50 -5.94
N PRO A 193 -0.68 14.46 -6.71
CA PRO A 193 -2.00 14.32 -7.30
C PRO A 193 -2.13 13.19 -8.33
N GLY A 194 -1.03 12.69 -8.89
CA GLY A 194 -1.01 11.61 -9.88
C GLY A 194 -1.82 11.93 -11.16
N VAL A 195 -2.27 10.88 -11.85
CA VAL A 195 -3.01 11.01 -13.13
C VAL A 195 -4.41 11.61 -12.93
N ARG A 196 -4.98 11.53 -11.72
CA ARG A 196 -6.35 11.96 -11.40
C ARG A 196 -7.40 11.39 -12.35
N GLY A 197 -7.22 10.14 -12.78
CA GLY A 197 -8.12 9.47 -13.70
C GLY A 197 -9.54 9.41 -13.13
N GLU A 198 -10.53 9.78 -13.93
CA GLU A 198 -11.94 9.75 -13.57
C GLU A 198 -12.63 8.52 -14.19
N ALA A 199 -13.60 7.95 -13.47
CA ALA A 199 -14.36 6.79 -13.95
C ALA A 199 -15.18 7.11 -15.22
N GLN A 200 -15.55 8.38 -15.41
CA GLN A 200 -16.13 8.86 -16.66
C GLN A 200 -15.04 9.53 -17.48
N ALA A 201 -14.71 8.93 -18.63
CA ALA A 201 -13.90 9.60 -19.63
C ALA A 201 -14.58 10.92 -20.03
N ASP A 202 -13.80 12.01 -20.06
CA ASP A 202 -14.23 13.31 -20.57
C ASP A 202 -14.94 13.10 -21.92
N ALA A 203 -16.12 13.69 -22.09
CA ALA A 203 -16.91 13.57 -23.31
C ALA A 203 -16.11 13.94 -24.57
N ARG A 204 -15.11 14.84 -24.45
CA ARG A 204 -14.20 15.22 -25.52
C ARG A 204 -13.24 14.08 -25.89
N LEU A 205 -12.71 13.37 -24.89
CA LEU A 205 -11.83 12.21 -25.12
C LEU A 205 -12.60 11.03 -25.70
N ARG A 206 -13.86 10.81 -25.26
CA ARG A 206 -14.75 9.82 -25.91
C ARG A 206 -14.96 10.14 -27.38
N GLY A 207 -15.26 11.40 -27.70
CA GLY A 207 -15.42 11.85 -29.09
C GLY A 207 -14.19 11.64 -29.96
N TRP A 208 -12.97 11.66 -29.40
CA TRP A 208 -11.74 11.36 -30.15
C TRP A 208 -11.53 9.85 -30.37
N VAL A 209 -11.87 9.01 -29.38
CA VAL A 209 -11.80 7.56 -29.51
C VAL A 209 -12.84 7.04 -30.49
N ASP A 210 -14.07 7.56 -30.42
CA ASP A 210 -15.16 7.19 -31.32
C ASP A 210 -14.90 7.65 -32.76
N ALA A 211 -14.07 8.67 -32.98
CA ALA A 211 -13.66 9.13 -34.32
C ALA A 211 -12.54 8.29 -34.94
N LEU A 212 -11.94 7.36 -34.17
CA LEU A 212 -10.86 6.46 -34.62
C LEU A 212 -11.36 5.05 -34.94
N VAL A 213 -12.64 4.76 -34.74
CA VAL A 213 -13.34 3.50 -35.09
C VAL A 213 -14.19 3.73 -36.34
#